data_AF-A0A6N4T679-F1
#
_entry.id   AF-A0A6N4T679-F1
#
_cell.length_a   1.000
_cell.length_b   1.000
_cell.length_c   1.000
_cell.angle_alpha   90.00
_cell.angle_beta   90.00
_cell.angle_gamma   90.00
#
_symmetry.space_group_name_H-M   'P 1'
#
loop_
_entity.id
_entity.type
_entity.pdbx_description
1 polymer ?
#
loop_
_entity_poly.entity_id
_entity_poly.type
_entity_poly.pdbx_seq_one_letter_code
_entity_poly.pdbx_strand_id
1 'polypeptide(L)'
;MTAAGPVAAVPILEGLFIWLQDINYPIARLIADFLVTVGDPLIPHIKKILRSNDQPWIEFVLDYVVAQLAPEHIHALKAELNQLAMTGMSESGVTAIRIGASVGIWDQKTLNWMLDNNIRACEEFLLELKALKAEASREQQV
;
A
#
# COMPACT_ATOMS: atom_id res chain seq x y z
N MET A 1 40.18 -13.61 0.63
CA MET A 1 38.75 -13.54 0.25
C MET A 1 38.17 -12.33 0.97
N THR A 2 38.13 -11.20 0.30
CA THR A 2 37.72 -9.90 0.86
C THR A 2 36.19 -9.85 0.94
N ALA A 3 35.67 -9.58 2.13
CA ALA A 3 34.25 -9.38 2.37
C ALA A 3 33.74 -8.22 1.52
N ALA A 4 32.68 -8.46 0.73
CA ALA A 4 31.97 -7.41 0.03
C ALA A 4 31.30 -6.50 1.07
N GLY A 5 31.81 -5.27 1.21
CA GLY A 5 31.24 -4.28 2.11
C GLY A 5 29.85 -3.77 1.68
N PRO A 6 29.21 -2.92 2.50
CA PRO A 6 27.81 -2.47 2.36
C PRO A 6 27.43 -1.83 1.01
N VAL A 7 28.41 -1.51 0.18
CA VAL A 7 28.25 -0.88 -1.14
C VAL A 7 27.77 -1.88 -2.21
N ALA A 8 27.94 -3.19 -2.01
CA ALA A 8 27.50 -4.21 -2.97
C ALA A 8 26.04 -4.70 -2.75
N ALA A 9 25.38 -4.32 -1.65
CA ALA A 9 24.05 -4.81 -1.30
C ALA A 9 22.90 -4.02 -1.95
N VAL A 10 23.13 -2.76 -2.33
CA VAL A 10 22.09 -1.83 -2.81
C VAL A 10 21.42 -2.25 -4.14
N PRO A 11 22.12 -2.82 -5.15
CA PRO A 11 21.46 -3.23 -6.40
C PRO A 11 20.55 -4.47 -6.25
N ILE A 12 20.83 -5.32 -5.25
CA ILE A 12 20.15 -6.61 -5.11
C ILE A 12 18.76 -6.41 -4.53
N LEU A 13 18.61 -5.56 -3.51
CA LEU A 13 17.31 -5.30 -2.88
C LEU A 13 16.33 -4.65 -3.87
N GLU A 14 16.77 -3.67 -4.67
CA GLU A 14 15.94 -3.11 -5.75
C GLU A 14 15.50 -4.20 -6.74
N GLY A 15 16.42 -5.07 -7.17
CA GLY A 15 16.11 -6.17 -8.06
C GLY A 15 15.11 -7.19 -7.49
N LEU A 16 15.11 -7.41 -6.18
CA LEU A 16 14.15 -8.29 -5.51
C LEU A 16 12.75 -7.68 -5.50
N PHE A 17 12.61 -6.37 -5.27
CA PHE A 17 11.30 -5.72 -5.28
C PHE A 17 10.61 -5.77 -6.66
N ILE A 18 11.35 -5.88 -7.77
CA ILE A 18 10.78 -6.00 -9.12
C ILE A 18 9.87 -7.24 -9.23
N TRP A 19 10.21 -8.33 -8.54
CA TRP A 19 9.36 -9.53 -8.52
C TRP A 19 8.00 -9.31 -7.85
N LEU A 20 7.85 -8.23 -7.09
CA LEU A 20 6.58 -7.85 -6.46
C LEU A 20 5.72 -6.93 -7.36
N GLN A 21 6.15 -6.59 -8.57
CA GLN A 21 5.28 -5.87 -9.52
C GLN A 21 4.11 -6.74 -9.99
N ASP A 22 4.25 -8.07 -9.94
CA ASP A 22 3.17 -9.02 -10.19
C ASP A 22 3.25 -10.19 -9.21
N ILE A 23 2.33 -10.22 -8.24
CA ILE A 23 2.30 -11.24 -7.21
C ILE A 23 1.93 -12.64 -7.75
N ASN A 24 1.44 -12.74 -8.99
CA ASN A 24 1.12 -14.02 -9.61
C ASN A 24 2.37 -14.77 -10.06
N TYR A 25 3.55 -14.14 -10.08
CA TYR A 25 4.77 -14.87 -10.35
C TYR A 25 5.04 -15.91 -9.25
N PRO A 26 5.41 -17.16 -9.61
CA PRO A 26 5.52 -18.26 -8.66
C PRO A 26 6.43 -17.99 -7.46
N ILE A 27 7.45 -17.16 -7.65
CA ILE A 27 8.45 -16.83 -6.62
C ILE A 27 8.18 -15.52 -5.88
N ALA A 28 7.18 -14.72 -6.29
CA ALA A 28 6.97 -13.38 -5.75
C ALA A 28 6.68 -13.40 -4.25
N ARG A 29 5.82 -14.32 -3.79
CA ARG A 29 5.48 -14.47 -2.36
C ARG A 29 6.70 -14.89 -1.53
N LEU A 30 7.50 -15.83 -2.03
CA LEU A 30 8.74 -16.24 -1.35
C LEU A 30 9.72 -15.07 -1.21
N ILE A 31 9.78 -14.21 -2.23
CA ILE A 31 10.61 -13.00 -2.20
C ILE A 31 10.04 -11.99 -1.19
N ALA A 32 8.72 -11.78 -1.15
CA ALA A 32 8.10 -10.93 -0.15
C ALA A 32 8.40 -11.39 1.28
N ASP A 33 8.22 -12.69 1.55
CA ASP A 33 8.53 -13.29 2.85
C ASP A 33 10.00 -13.10 3.23
N PHE A 34 10.92 -13.29 2.29
CA PHE A 34 12.34 -13.00 2.51
C PHE A 34 12.59 -11.52 2.80
N LEU A 35 12.00 -10.60 2.01
CA LEU A 35 12.17 -9.16 2.19
C LEU A 35 11.74 -8.74 3.59
N VAL A 36 10.62 -9.23 4.11
CA VAL A 36 10.16 -8.93 5.49
C VAL A 36 11.25 -9.18 6.55
N THR A 37 12.12 -10.17 6.35
CA THR A 37 13.20 -10.51 7.29
C THR A 37 14.42 -9.58 7.25
N VAL A 38 14.55 -8.75 6.21
CA VAL A 38 15.75 -7.90 5.99
C VAL A 38 15.80 -6.71 6.98
N GLY A 39 14.65 -6.16 7.37
CA GLY A 39 14.56 -5.03 8.31
C GLY A 39 14.96 -3.67 7.72
N ASP A 40 15.65 -2.84 8.51
CA ASP A 40 16.01 -1.45 8.20
C ASP A 40 16.53 -1.16 6.78
N PRO A 41 17.38 -2.00 6.16
CA PRO A 41 17.88 -1.73 4.80
C PRO A 41 16.80 -1.61 3.72
N LEU A 42 15.60 -2.14 3.95
CA LEU A 42 14.48 -2.03 3.00
C LEU A 42 13.86 -0.65 2.93
N ILE A 43 13.92 0.13 4.01
CA ILE A 43 13.11 1.34 4.18
C ILE A 43 13.30 2.32 3.00
N PRO A 44 14.52 2.64 2.53
CA PRO A 44 14.69 3.55 1.39
C PRO A 44 14.05 3.03 0.10
N HIS A 45 14.05 1.72 -0.12
CA HIS A 45 13.49 1.09 -1.32
C HIS A 45 11.96 1.10 -1.28
N ILE A 46 11.37 0.76 -0.12
CA ILE A 46 9.92 0.84 0.09
C ILE A 46 9.44 2.28 -0.12
N LYS A 47 10.13 3.27 0.45
CA LYS A 47 9.78 4.69 0.25
C LYS A 47 9.76 5.10 -1.21
N LYS A 48 10.73 4.61 -2.00
CA LYS A 48 10.79 4.87 -3.44
C LYS A 48 9.59 4.28 -4.18
N ILE A 49 9.19 3.06 -3.83
CA ILE A 49 8.04 2.37 -4.45
C ILE A 49 6.72 3.06 -4.06
N LEU A 50 6.51 3.35 -2.77
CA LEU A 50 5.29 4.00 -2.28
C LEU A 50 5.08 5.43 -2.81
N ARG A 51 6.14 6.06 -3.34
CA ARG A 51 6.10 7.37 -4.02
C ARG A 51 6.03 7.27 -5.54
N SER A 52 6.02 6.06 -6.09
CA SER A 52 5.88 5.86 -7.53
C SER A 52 4.43 6.03 -7.98
N ASN A 53 4.19 5.89 -9.29
CA ASN A 53 2.84 5.87 -9.87
C ASN A 53 2.41 4.45 -10.27
N ASP A 54 3.18 3.42 -9.86
CA ASP A 54 2.88 2.02 -10.17
C ASP A 54 1.93 1.47 -9.11
N GLN A 55 0.64 1.73 -9.30
CA GLN A 55 -0.40 1.43 -8.32
C GLN A 55 -0.46 -0.07 -7.93
N PRO A 56 -0.42 -1.03 -8.87
CA PRO A 56 -0.35 -2.45 -8.51
C PRO A 56 0.88 -2.79 -7.68
N TRP A 57 2.05 -2.24 -8.02
CA TRP A 57 3.27 -2.50 -7.26
C TRP A 57 3.20 -1.93 -5.84
N ILE A 58 2.62 -0.74 -5.68
CA ILE A 58 2.35 -0.13 -4.37
C ILE A 58 1.47 -1.05 -3.54
N GLU A 59 0.36 -1.53 -4.10
CA GLU A 59 -0.59 -2.41 -3.40
C GLU A 59 0.09 -3.71 -2.95
N PHE A 60 0.81 -4.38 -3.85
CA PHE A 60 1.51 -5.61 -3.50
C PHE A 60 2.60 -5.39 -2.44
N VAL A 61 3.35 -4.30 -2.52
CA VAL A 61 4.36 -4.00 -1.48
C VAL A 61 3.70 -3.66 -0.15
N LEU A 62 2.57 -2.95 -0.14
CA LEU A 62 1.84 -2.66 1.10
C LEU A 62 1.32 -3.95 1.75
N ASP A 63 0.65 -4.80 0.99
CA ASP A 63 -0.02 -6.00 1.53
C ASP A 63 0.96 -7.11 1.90
N TYR A 64 1.98 -7.36 1.08
CA TYR A 64 2.86 -8.53 1.27
C TYR A 64 4.15 -8.19 2.01
N VAL A 65 4.56 -6.92 2.07
CA VAL A 65 5.79 -6.52 2.77
C VAL A 65 5.47 -5.60 3.94
N VAL A 66 4.92 -4.40 3.69
CA VAL A 66 4.79 -3.36 4.72
C VAL A 66 3.88 -3.80 5.87
N ALA A 67 2.76 -4.46 5.57
CA ALA A 67 1.82 -4.95 6.58
C ALA A 67 2.44 -6.00 7.53
N GLN A 68 3.55 -6.62 7.15
CA GLN A 68 4.24 -7.65 7.93
C GLN A 68 5.48 -7.13 8.67
N LEU A 69 5.87 -5.87 8.45
CA LEU A 69 7.04 -5.29 9.10
C LEU A 69 6.79 -5.01 10.60
N ALA A 70 7.87 -4.99 11.38
CA ALA A 70 7.78 -4.58 12.78
C ALA A 70 7.34 -3.10 12.90
N PRO A 71 6.64 -2.72 13.99
CA PRO A 71 6.05 -1.39 14.13
C PRO A 71 7.01 -0.23 13.88
N GLU A 72 8.26 -0.33 14.34
CA GLU A 72 9.31 0.67 14.17
C GLU A 72 9.62 0.96 12.68
N HIS A 73 9.62 -0.08 11.84
CA HIS A 73 9.83 0.05 10.40
C HIS A 73 8.63 0.70 9.72
N ILE A 74 7.41 0.36 10.15
CA ILE A 74 6.17 0.97 9.65
C ILE A 74 6.13 2.46 10.04
N HIS A 75 6.56 2.81 11.26
CA HIS A 75 6.69 4.22 11.68
C HIS A 75 7.68 4.99 10.82
N ALA A 76 8.76 4.36 10.36
CA ALA A 76 9.72 4.98 9.44
C ALA A 76 9.10 5.33 8.07
N LEU A 77 7.96 4.73 7.71
CA LEU A 77 7.19 4.94 6.47
C LEU A 77 5.98 5.89 6.65
N LYS A 78 5.85 6.54 7.82
CA LYS A 78 4.72 7.41 8.17
C LYS A 78 4.41 8.46 7.10
N ALA A 79 5.43 9.09 6.52
CA ALA A 79 5.21 10.15 5.54
C ALA A 79 4.55 9.62 4.26
N GLU A 80 4.99 8.46 3.79
CA GLU A 80 4.47 7.80 2.59
C GLU A 80 3.06 7.25 2.83
N LEU A 81 2.81 6.64 4.00
CA LEU A 81 1.48 6.17 4.39
C LEU A 81 0.48 7.33 4.53
N ASN A 82 0.90 8.49 5.05
CA ASN A 82 0.08 9.70 5.08
C ASN A 82 -0.32 10.15 3.68
N GLN A 83 0.63 10.18 2.75
CA GLN A 83 0.36 10.60 1.37
C GLN A 83 -0.67 9.68 0.72
N LEU A 84 -0.48 8.36 0.84
CA LEU A 84 -1.40 7.36 0.30
C LEU A 84 -2.79 7.46 0.93
N ALA A 85 -2.88 7.61 2.26
CA ALA A 85 -4.15 7.78 2.97
C ALA A 85 -4.94 9.02 2.49
N MET A 86 -4.26 10.05 2.00
CA MET A 86 -4.86 11.27 1.47
C MET A 86 -5.24 11.19 -0.02
N THR A 87 -4.85 10.13 -0.73
CA THR A 87 -5.19 9.99 -2.17
C THR A 87 -6.66 9.69 -2.44
N GLY A 88 -7.43 9.27 -1.42
CA GLY A 88 -8.88 9.08 -1.48
C GLY A 88 -9.33 7.88 -2.33
N MET A 89 -10.06 6.94 -1.74
CA MET A 89 -10.69 5.77 -2.40
C MET A 89 -9.82 4.90 -3.32
N SER A 90 -8.50 5.04 -3.29
CA SER A 90 -7.60 4.03 -3.86
C SER A 90 -7.51 2.84 -2.91
N GLU A 91 -7.36 1.64 -3.47
CA GLU A 91 -7.13 0.43 -2.66
C GLU A 91 -5.84 0.59 -1.83
N SER A 92 -4.79 1.17 -2.41
CA SER A 92 -3.58 1.56 -1.67
C SER A 92 -3.83 2.54 -0.52
N GLY A 93 -4.74 3.51 -0.68
CA GLY A 93 -5.08 4.49 0.36
C GLY A 93 -5.78 3.84 1.57
N VAL A 94 -6.77 2.97 1.32
CA VAL A 94 -7.45 2.22 2.37
C VAL A 94 -6.48 1.27 3.09
N THR A 95 -5.62 0.59 2.34
CA THR A 95 -4.59 -0.29 2.90
C THR A 95 -3.59 0.49 3.74
N ALA A 96 -3.15 1.68 3.30
CA ALA A 96 -2.26 2.53 4.06
C ALA A 96 -2.89 2.97 5.41
N ILE A 97 -4.17 3.34 5.41
CA ILE A 97 -4.92 3.67 6.63
C ILE A 97 -4.97 2.46 7.57
N ARG A 98 -5.29 1.26 7.05
CA ARG A 98 -5.33 0.01 7.83
C ARG A 98 -3.97 -0.28 8.50
N ILE A 99 -2.89 -0.23 7.72
CA ILE A 99 -1.52 -0.49 8.21
C ILE A 99 -1.15 0.54 9.28
N GLY A 100 -1.30 1.83 9.00
CA GLY A 100 -0.89 2.87 9.96
C GLY A 100 -1.74 2.89 11.23
N ALA A 101 -3.03 2.54 11.15
CA ALA A 101 -3.88 2.37 12.32
C ALA A 101 -3.42 1.20 13.20
N SER A 102 -2.98 0.09 12.60
CA SER A 102 -2.54 -1.10 13.34
C SER A 102 -1.32 -0.85 14.25
N VAL A 103 -0.51 0.15 13.93
CA VAL A 103 0.67 0.54 14.73
C VAL A 103 0.52 1.89 15.42
N GLY A 104 -0.64 2.54 15.33
CA GLY A 104 -0.90 3.81 16.02
C GLY A 104 -0.14 5.02 15.45
N ILE A 105 0.04 5.11 14.12
CA ILE A 105 0.72 6.25 13.47
C ILE A 105 0.03 7.58 13.76
N TRP A 106 -1.31 7.54 13.86
CA TRP A 106 -2.19 8.68 13.98
C TRP A 106 -2.91 8.68 15.31
N ASP A 107 -3.16 9.87 15.85
CA ASP A 107 -4.11 10.02 16.94
C ASP A 107 -5.55 9.70 16.45
N GLN A 108 -6.43 9.40 17.40
CA GLN A 108 -7.80 8.97 17.10
C GLN A 108 -8.59 9.99 16.26
N LYS A 109 -8.37 11.29 16.48
CA LYS A 109 -9.10 12.34 15.77
C LYS A 109 -8.68 12.36 14.30
N THR A 110 -7.37 12.28 14.03
CA THR A 110 -6.84 12.21 12.67
C THR A 110 -7.30 10.94 11.95
N LEU A 111 -7.26 9.79 12.62
CA LEU A 111 -7.73 8.52 12.05
C LEU A 111 -9.23 8.57 11.69
N ASN A 112 -10.07 9.03 12.63
CA ASN A 112 -11.52 9.15 12.38
C ASN A 112 -11.80 10.09 11.20
N TRP A 113 -11.11 11.23 11.12
CA TRP A 113 -11.27 12.15 9.99
C TRP A 113 -10.93 11.48 8.65
N MET A 114 -9.83 10.71 8.56
CA MET A 114 -9.49 10.00 7.32
C MET A 114 -10.53 8.95 6.96
N LEU A 115 -11.03 8.20 7.94
CA LEU A 115 -12.08 7.20 7.74
C LEU A 115 -13.38 7.86 7.26
N ASP A 116 -13.84 8.91 7.92
CA ASP A 116 -15.08 9.62 7.58
C ASP A 116 -15.03 10.23 6.17
N ASN A 117 -13.89 10.77 5.75
CA ASN A 117 -13.75 11.29 4.38
C ASN A 117 -13.78 10.17 3.33
N ASN A 118 -13.11 9.05 3.58
CA ASN A 118 -13.15 7.91 2.65
C ASN A 118 -14.54 7.26 2.59
N ILE A 119 -15.22 7.11 3.74
CA ILE A 119 -16.60 6.59 3.81
C ILE A 119 -17.53 7.47 2.99
N ARG A 120 -17.50 8.80 3.19
CA ARG A 120 -18.36 9.74 2.47
C ARG A 120 -18.15 9.65 0.96
N ALA A 121 -16.89 9.60 0.52
CA ALA A 121 -16.57 9.46 -0.89
C ALA A 121 -17.16 8.15 -1.45
N CYS A 122 -17.02 7.02 -0.73
CA CYS A 122 -17.66 5.75 -1.10
C CYS A 122 -19.18 5.84 -1.24
N GLU A 123 -19.83 6.54 -0.32
CA GLU A 123 -21.28 6.72 -0.33
C GLU A 123 -21.77 7.52 -1.54
N GLU A 124 -21.03 8.55 -1.96
CA GLU A 124 -21.33 9.35 -3.16
C GLU A 124 -21.30 8.50 -4.43
N PHE A 125 -20.23 7.73 -4.65
CA PHE A 125 -20.15 6.81 -5.79
C PHE A 125 -21.23 5.72 -5.73
N LEU A 126 -21.50 5.17 -4.56
CA LEU A 126 -22.53 4.14 -4.40
C LEU A 126 -23.93 4.69 -4.75
N LEU A 127 -24.22 5.95 -4.41
CA LEU A 127 -25.46 6.61 -4.75
C LEU A 127 -25.60 6.76 -6.28
N GLU A 128 -24.54 7.21 -6.95
CA GLU A 128 -24.50 7.34 -8.41
C GLU A 128 -24.72 6.00 -9.12
N LEU A 129 -23.99 4.95 -8.71
CA LEU A 129 -24.15 3.61 -9.28
C LEU A 129 -25.57 3.05 -9.09
N LYS A 130 -26.20 3.34 -7.94
CA LYS A 130 -27.60 2.95 -7.70
C LYS A 130 -28.56 3.69 -8.62
N ALA A 131 -28.34 4.98 -8.88
CA ALA A 131 -29.16 5.78 -9.79
C ALA A 131 -29.05 5.24 -11.24
N LEU A 132 -27.83 5.02 -11.72
CA LEU A 132 -27.57 4.46 -13.06
C LEU A 132 -28.22 3.08 -13.24
N LYS A 133 -28.14 2.21 -12.23
CA LYS A 133 -28.80 0.90 -12.26
C LYS A 133 -30.33 1.02 -12.37
N ALA A 134 -30.93 1.99 -11.68
CA ALA A 134 -32.37 2.22 -11.71
C ALA A 134 -32.85 2.81 -13.05
N GLU A 135 -32.03 3.61 -13.73
CA GLU A 135 -32.30 4.12 -15.08
C GLU A 135 -32.22 3.00 -16.13
N ALA A 136 -31.12 2.24 -16.14
CA ALA A 136 -30.95 1.11 -17.06
C ALA A 136 -32.07 0.06 -16.93
N SER A 137 -32.57 -0.17 -15.71
CA SER A 137 -33.68 -1.10 -15.47
C SER A 137 -35.02 -0.58 -16.00
N ARG A 138 -35.22 0.74 -16.09
CA ARG A 138 -36.45 1.36 -16.63
C ARG A 138 -36.47 1.32 -18.16
N GLU A 139 -35.33 1.53 -18.80
CA GLU A 139 -35.21 1.47 -20.27
C GLU A 139 -35.42 0.06 -20.83
N GLN A 140 -35.09 -0.99 -20.06
CA GLN A 140 -35.32 -2.38 -20.45
C GLN A 140 -36.78 -2.86 -20.33
N GLN A 141 -37.65 -2.04 -19.74
CA GLN A 141 -39.09 -2.34 -19.56
C GLN A 141 -40.00 -1.63 -20.59
N VAL A 142 -39.40 -0.86 -21.52
CA VAL A 142 -40.07 -0.15 -22.62
C VAL A 142 -39.78 -0.85 -23.95
#